data_AF-A0A7W1EMT7-F1
#
_entry.id   AF-A0A7W1EMT7-F1
#
_cell.length_a   1.000
_cell.length_b   1.000
_cell.length_c   1.000
_cell.angle_alpha   90.00
_cell.angle_beta   90.00
_cell.angle_gamma   90.00
#
_symmetry.space_group_name_H-M   'P 1'
#
loop_
_entity.id
_entity.type
_entity.pdbx_description
1 polymer ?
#
loop_
_entity_poly.entity_id
_entity_poly.type
_entity_poly.pdbx_seq_one_letter_code
_entity_poly.pdbx_strand_id
1 'polypeptide(L)'
;MWPARASLYRASSYRASLYRIAPPHSFPRHRSPPREITREPESVPDSSRIPVIVSAARTPVGKFLGALSSLSAPELGAIAIRAALERSGVPAGEVNEVIMGNVVQGGVGQAPARQAMLKAGIPSTVSALTINKVCGSGLKAVMLAAQAI
;
A
#
# COMPACT_ATOMS: atom_id res chain seq x y z
N MET A 1 0.24 -38.41 14.49
CA MET A 1 -1.24 -38.40 14.51
C MET A 1 -1.64 -36.94 14.77
N TRP A 2 -1.75 -36.04 13.81
CA TRP A 2 -2.34 -36.06 12.47
C TRP A 2 -1.42 -36.40 11.28
N PRO A 3 -1.93 -37.14 10.27
CA PRO A 3 -1.35 -37.21 8.93
C PRO A 3 -2.20 -36.43 7.89
N ALA A 4 -1.63 -36.30 6.68
CA ALA A 4 -2.25 -35.86 5.41
C ALA A 4 -2.39 -34.32 5.20
N ARG A 5 -2.04 -33.72 4.06
CA ARG A 5 -1.63 -34.21 2.72
C ARG A 5 -0.95 -33.05 1.99
N ALA A 6 0.16 -33.32 1.31
CA ALA A 6 0.71 -32.42 0.30
C ALA A 6 -0.21 -32.41 -0.93
N SER A 7 -0.88 -31.28 -1.17
CA SER A 7 -1.63 -31.06 -2.41
C SER A 7 -0.65 -30.58 -3.48
N LEU A 8 -0.19 -31.53 -4.30
CA LEU A 8 0.50 -31.26 -5.56
C LEU A 8 -0.49 -30.53 -6.50
N TYR A 9 -0.37 -29.20 -6.58
CA TYR A 9 -1.06 -28.46 -7.64
C TYR A 9 -0.35 -28.74 -8.97
N ARG A 10 -1.00 -29.60 -9.75
CA ARG A 10 -0.72 -29.84 -11.16
C ARG A 10 -0.84 -28.50 -11.91
N ALA A 11 0.22 -28.08 -12.59
CA ALA A 11 0.19 -26.97 -13.53
C ALA A 11 -0.84 -27.28 -14.63
N SER A 12 -2.02 -26.67 -14.52
CA SER A 12 -3.02 -26.68 -15.58
C SER A 12 -2.50 -25.81 -16.72
N SER A 13 -2.35 -26.44 -17.87
CA SER A 13 -1.85 -25.87 -19.11
C SER A 13 -2.57 -24.57 -19.44
N TYR A 14 -1.82 -23.47 -19.57
CA TYR A 14 -2.32 -22.24 -20.19
C TYR A 14 -2.64 -22.54 -21.66
N ARG A 15 -3.90 -22.86 -21.95
CA ARG A 15 -4.41 -22.92 -23.31
C ARG A 15 -4.79 -21.50 -23.70
N ALA A 16 -3.96 -20.86 -24.51
CA ALA A 16 -4.31 -19.60 -25.15
C ALA A 16 -5.60 -19.83 -25.97
N SER A 17 -6.73 -19.32 -25.45
CA SER A 17 -7.99 -19.30 -26.18
C SER A 17 -7.87 -18.22 -27.24
N LEU A 18 -7.44 -18.61 -28.44
CA LEU A 18 -7.49 -17.78 -29.63
C LEU A 18 -8.97 -17.52 -29.94
N TYR A 19 -9.49 -16.38 -29.48
CA TYR A 19 -10.81 -15.91 -29.87
C TYR A 19 -10.78 -15.64 -31.38
N ARG A 20 -11.59 -16.41 -32.12
CA ARG A 20 -11.83 -16.23 -33.55
C ARG A 20 -12.54 -14.89 -33.73
N ILE A 21 -11.89 -13.93 -34.38
CA ILE A 21 -12.44 -12.61 -34.70
C ILE A 21 -13.62 -12.82 -35.67
N ALA A 22 -14.83 -12.52 -35.23
CA ALA A 22 -16.01 -12.44 -36.09
C ALA A 22 -15.90 -11.22 -37.02
N PRO A 23 -16.41 -11.28 -38.27
CA PRO A 23 -16.36 -10.16 -39.20
C PRO A 23 -17.13 -8.95 -38.65
N PRO A 24 -16.74 -7.72 -39.02
CA PRO A 24 -17.38 -6.52 -38.49
C PRO A 24 -18.81 -6.41 -39.01
N HIS A 25 -19.78 -6.68 -38.13
CA HIS A 25 -21.14 -6.22 -38.36
C HIS A 25 -21.13 -4.69 -38.38
N SER A 26 -21.58 -4.12 -39.49
CA SER A 26 -21.77 -2.68 -39.65
C SER A 26 -22.86 -2.21 -38.70
N PHE A 27 -22.44 -1.70 -37.54
CA PHE A 27 -23.34 -1.05 -36.59
C PHE A 27 -24.01 0.17 -37.28
N PRO A 28 -25.35 0.28 -37.25
CA PRO A 28 -26.03 1.49 -37.68
C PRO A 28 -25.51 2.67 -36.83
N ARG A 29 -25.04 3.74 -37.48
CA ARG A 29 -24.66 4.97 -36.79
C ARG A 29 -25.93 5.69 -36.33
N HIS A 30 -26.52 5.23 -35.24
CA HIS A 30 -27.47 6.04 -34.49
C HIS A 30 -26.69 7.18 -33.84
N ARG A 31 -26.57 8.32 -34.53
CA ARG A 31 -26.07 9.55 -33.91
C ARG A 31 -27.15 10.02 -32.96
N SER A 32 -26.99 9.70 -31.68
CA SER A 32 -27.71 10.44 -30.65
C SER A 32 -27.40 11.93 -30.82
N PRO A 33 -28.38 12.83 -30.69
CA PRO A 33 -28.10 14.27 -30.67
C PRO A 33 -27.04 14.54 -29.58
N PRO A 34 -26.20 15.59 -29.73
CA PRO A 34 -25.26 15.95 -28.68
C PRO A 34 -26.05 16.08 -27.38
N ARG A 35 -25.81 15.18 -26.42
CA ARG A 35 -26.33 15.40 -25.07
C ARG A 35 -25.70 16.69 -24.62
N GLU A 36 -26.52 17.69 -24.35
CA GLU A 36 -26.09 18.85 -23.61
C GLU A 36 -25.53 18.31 -22.29
N ILE A 37 -24.21 18.31 -22.17
CA ILE A 37 -23.53 17.92 -20.94
C ILE A 37 -23.77 19.11 -20.00
N THR A 38 -24.97 19.19 -19.45
CA THR A 38 -25.17 19.89 -18.19
C THR A 38 -24.26 19.15 -17.22
N ARG A 39 -23.07 19.70 -16.98
CA ARG A 39 -22.21 19.24 -15.90
C ARG A 39 -23.03 19.51 -14.64
N GLU A 40 -23.80 18.51 -14.22
CA GLU A 40 -24.20 18.36 -12.82
C GLU A 40 -22.95 18.74 -12.02
N PRO A 41 -23.02 19.74 -11.12
CA PRO A 41 -21.85 20.17 -10.38
C PRO A 41 -21.29 18.93 -9.73
N GLU A 42 -20.09 18.52 -10.16
CA GLU A 42 -19.36 17.40 -9.58
C GLU A 42 -19.39 17.66 -8.07
N SER A 43 -20.07 16.79 -7.34
CA SER A 43 -20.32 17.00 -5.91
C SER A 43 -18.96 17.13 -5.25
N VAL A 44 -18.60 18.37 -4.89
CA VAL A 44 -17.32 18.65 -4.25
C VAL A 44 -17.27 17.75 -3.02
N PRO A 45 -16.26 16.86 -2.91
CA PRO A 45 -16.14 15.97 -1.77
C PRO A 45 -16.22 16.80 -0.49
N ASP A 46 -17.00 16.33 0.48
CA ASP A 46 -17.13 16.97 1.80
C ASP A 46 -15.74 17.29 2.36
N SER A 47 -15.42 18.59 2.43
CA SER A 47 -14.07 19.05 2.78
C SER A 47 -13.68 18.67 4.20
N SER A 48 -14.65 18.31 5.06
CA SER A 48 -14.40 17.84 6.42
C SER A 48 -13.82 16.42 6.50
N ARG A 49 -13.90 15.63 5.42
CA ARG A 49 -13.38 14.25 5.36
C ARG A 49 -12.22 14.08 4.39
N ILE A 50 -11.54 15.16 4.00
CA ILE A 50 -10.38 15.06 3.10
C ILE A 50 -9.15 14.64 3.91
N PRO A 51 -8.51 13.50 3.60
CA PRO A 51 -7.25 13.10 4.22
C PRO A 51 -6.15 14.13 3.92
N VAL A 52 -5.40 14.54 4.94
CA VAL A 52 -4.30 15.49 4.82
C VAL A 52 -2.99 14.90 5.33
N ILE A 53 -1.86 15.34 4.77
CA ILE A 53 -0.53 14.97 5.23
C ILE A 53 -0.03 16.04 6.21
N VAL A 54 0.07 15.69 7.49
CA VAL A 54 0.50 16.63 8.55
C VAL A 54 2.01 16.69 8.72
N SER A 55 2.74 15.66 8.29
CA SER A 55 4.21 15.57 8.38
C SER A 55 4.76 14.48 7.46
N ALA A 56 6.03 14.61 7.08
CA ALA A 56 6.78 13.60 6.37
C ALA A 56 8.25 13.56 6.81
N ALA A 57 8.82 12.35 6.86
CA ALA A 57 10.24 12.13 7.08
C ALA A 57 10.71 10.89 6.31
N ARG A 58 12.01 10.85 6.00
CA ARG A 58 12.69 9.70 5.41
C ARG A 58 14.12 9.61 5.90
N THR A 59 14.69 8.42 5.87
CA THR A 59 16.13 8.24 6.06
C THR A 59 16.91 8.72 4.82
N PRO A 60 18.23 8.91 4.93
CA PRO A 60 19.11 8.89 3.77
C PRO A 60 18.96 7.56 3.00
N VAL A 61 19.27 7.57 1.70
CA VAL A 61 19.30 6.36 0.88
C VAL A 61 20.73 5.84 0.84
N GLY A 62 20.94 4.63 1.36
CA GLY A 62 22.25 3.98 1.38
C GLY A 62 22.55 3.21 0.09
N LYS A 63 23.83 3.05 -0.23
CA LYS A 63 24.28 2.07 -1.25
C LYS A 63 24.18 0.65 -0.70
N PHE A 64 24.01 -0.33 -1.58
CA PHE A 64 24.05 -1.75 -1.20
C PHE A 64 25.38 -2.07 -0.50
N LEU A 65 25.31 -2.77 0.64
CA LEU A 65 26.45 -3.03 1.53
C LEU A 65 27.22 -1.77 1.98
N GLY A 66 26.55 -0.60 2.02
CA GLY A 66 27.13 0.67 2.43
C GLY A 66 26.87 1.03 3.89
N ALA A 67 26.84 2.34 4.18
CA ALA A 67 26.78 2.89 5.53
C ALA A 67 25.56 2.49 6.37
N LEU A 68 24.44 2.12 5.73
CA LEU A 68 23.21 1.72 6.44
C LEU A 68 23.04 0.19 6.52
N SER A 69 24.03 -0.59 6.08
CA SER A 69 23.92 -2.05 5.97
C SER A 69 23.80 -2.79 7.31
N SER A 70 24.22 -2.17 8.40
CA SER A 70 24.07 -2.71 9.76
C SER A 70 22.66 -2.58 10.31
N LEU A 71 21.78 -1.81 9.67
CA LEU A 71 20.41 -1.57 10.11
C LEU A 71 19.42 -2.45 9.32
N SER A 72 18.51 -3.07 10.06
CA SER A 72 17.39 -3.82 9.47
C SER A 72 16.33 -2.88 8.87
N ALA A 73 15.50 -3.41 7.96
CA ALA A 73 14.40 -2.63 7.36
C ALA A 73 13.43 -2.04 8.41
N PRO A 74 13.02 -2.77 9.48
CA PRO A 74 12.18 -2.20 10.53
C PRO A 74 12.88 -1.10 11.34
N GLU A 75 14.20 -1.14 11.50
CA GLU A 75 14.94 -0.08 12.20
C GLU A 75 14.97 1.21 11.38
N LEU A 76 15.22 1.12 10.08
CA LEU A 76 15.12 2.26 9.17
C LEU A 76 13.69 2.82 9.14
N GLY A 77 12.69 1.94 9.09
CA GLY A 77 11.27 2.32 9.18
C GLY A 77 10.95 3.05 10.49
N ALA A 78 11.43 2.53 11.62
CA ALA A 78 11.22 3.13 12.94
C ALA A 78 11.83 4.53 13.05
N ILE A 79 13.02 4.74 12.49
CA ILE A 79 13.68 6.06 12.44
C ILE A 79 12.80 7.04 11.65
N ALA A 80 12.29 6.63 10.48
CA ALA A 80 11.44 7.49 9.66
C ALA A 80 10.11 7.82 10.35
N ILE A 81 9.44 6.84 10.95
CA ILE A 81 8.17 7.02 11.67
C ILE A 81 8.34 7.97 12.85
N ARG A 82 9.35 7.73 13.69
CA ARG A 82 9.62 8.57 14.86
C ARG A 82 9.91 10.02 14.45
N ALA A 83 10.75 10.23 13.43
CA ALA A 83 11.04 11.57 12.94
C ALA A 83 9.82 12.29 12.35
N ALA A 84 8.87 11.56 11.74
CA ALA A 84 7.63 12.13 11.25
C ALA A 84 6.70 12.57 12.40
N LEU A 85 6.58 11.74 13.45
CA LEU A 85 5.80 12.07 14.65
C LEU A 85 6.39 13.26 15.42
N GLU A 86 7.71 13.26 15.62
CA GLU A 86 8.42 14.38 16.28
C GLU A 86 8.19 15.72 15.55
N ARG A 87 8.18 15.71 14.22
CA ARG A 87 7.95 16.92 13.40
C ARG A 87 6.49 17.36 13.37
N SER A 88 5.53 16.43 13.45
CA SER A 88 4.10 16.78 13.49
C SER A 88 3.66 17.26 14.87
N GLY A 89 4.40 16.88 15.93
CA GLY A 89 3.94 17.07 17.31
C GLY A 89 2.79 16.15 17.71
N VAL A 90 2.43 15.16 16.88
CA VAL A 90 1.36 14.19 17.18
C VAL A 90 1.86 13.21 18.24
N PRO A 91 1.17 13.06 19.39
CA PRO A 91 1.53 12.07 20.39
C PRO A 91 1.44 10.65 19.80
N ALA A 92 2.42 9.80 20.12
CA ALA A 92 2.44 8.42 19.64
C ALA A 92 1.19 7.60 20.04
N GLY A 93 0.53 7.99 21.14
CA GLY A 93 -0.72 7.38 21.61
C GLY A 93 -1.96 7.74 20.78
N GLU A 94 -1.90 8.76 19.93
CA GLU A 94 -2.99 9.16 19.03
C GLU A 94 -2.95 8.44 17.68
N VAL A 95 -1.87 7.69 17.40
CA VAL A 95 -1.78 6.89 16.17
C VAL A 95 -2.75 5.72 16.24
N ASN A 96 -3.68 5.62 15.27
CA ASN A 96 -4.66 4.53 15.23
C ASN A 96 -4.15 3.29 14.46
N GLU A 97 -3.36 3.48 13.40
CA GLU A 97 -2.83 2.40 12.57
C GLU A 97 -1.50 2.81 11.91
N VAL A 98 -0.58 1.84 11.73
CA VAL A 98 0.65 2.01 10.96
C VAL A 98 0.65 1.09 9.74
N ILE A 99 0.63 1.68 8.54
CA ILE A 99 0.75 0.95 7.27
C ILE A 99 2.13 1.21 6.67
N MET A 100 2.93 0.15 6.48
CA MET A 100 4.29 0.27 5.95
C MET A 100 4.54 -0.70 4.79
N GLY A 101 5.12 -0.19 3.72
CA GLY A 101 5.56 -1.01 2.59
C GLY A 101 6.88 -1.73 2.87
N ASN A 102 6.96 -3.03 2.63
CA ASN A 102 8.23 -3.77 2.61
C ASN A 102 8.18 -4.95 1.62
N VAL A 103 9.08 -4.95 0.63
CA VAL A 103 9.07 -5.89 -0.50
C VAL A 103 9.80 -7.19 -0.18
N VAL A 104 11.08 -7.09 0.20
CA VAL A 104 11.91 -8.26 0.49
C VAL A 104 11.85 -8.50 2.00
N GLN A 105 11.07 -9.50 2.42
CA GLN A 105 10.79 -9.76 3.83
C GLN A 105 11.63 -10.92 4.42
N GLY A 106 12.34 -11.67 3.58
CA GLY A 106 13.21 -12.76 4.02
C GLY A 106 14.26 -12.25 5.02
N GLY A 107 14.36 -12.91 6.17
CA GLY A 107 15.29 -12.53 7.24
C GLY A 107 14.88 -11.33 8.09
N VAL A 108 13.74 -10.68 7.82
CA VAL A 108 13.28 -9.49 8.56
C VAL A 108 12.45 -9.84 9.80
N GLY A 109 11.95 -11.08 9.89
CA GLY A 109 11.03 -11.51 10.94
C GLY A 109 9.56 -11.19 10.64
N GLN A 110 8.68 -11.46 11.60
CA GLN A 110 7.23 -11.33 11.43
C GLN A 110 6.78 -9.85 11.38
N ALA A 111 5.83 -9.54 10.51
CA ALA A 111 5.19 -8.23 10.40
C ALA A 111 6.16 -7.02 10.50
N PRO A 112 7.01 -6.76 9.49
CA PRO A 112 7.98 -5.65 9.49
C PRO A 112 7.42 -4.28 9.91
N ALA A 113 6.20 -3.94 9.51
CA ALA A 113 5.51 -2.70 9.92
C ALA A 113 5.30 -2.63 11.44
N ARG A 114 4.88 -3.75 12.04
CA ARG A 114 4.67 -3.87 13.49
C ARG A 114 5.98 -3.71 14.25
N GLN A 115 7.06 -4.32 13.76
CA GLN A 115 8.39 -4.16 14.34
C GLN A 115 8.85 -2.70 14.28
N ALA A 116 8.67 -2.02 13.14
CA ALA A 116 9.03 -0.62 12.96
C ALA A 116 8.23 0.30 13.89
N MET A 117 6.91 0.06 13.98
CA MET A 117 6.00 0.79 14.88
C MET A 117 6.43 0.69 16.35
N LEU A 118 6.70 -0.52 16.84
CA LEU A 118 7.14 -0.73 18.23
C LEU A 118 8.50 -0.06 18.50
N LYS A 119 9.46 -0.20 17.58
CA LYS A 119 10.78 0.47 17.67
C LYS A 119 10.67 2.01 17.55
N ALA A 120 9.58 2.55 16.99
CA ALA A 120 9.32 3.99 16.92
C ALA A 120 8.69 4.57 18.20
N GLY A 121 8.36 3.72 19.19
CA GLY A 121 7.73 4.14 20.44
C GLY A 121 6.20 4.25 20.38
N ILE A 122 5.57 3.74 19.32
CA ILE A 122 4.10 3.68 19.22
C ILE A 122 3.58 2.52 20.07
N PRO A 123 2.49 2.71 20.85
CA PRO A 123 1.96 1.69 21.76
C PRO A 123 1.63 0.35 21.07
N SER A 124 1.80 -0.75 21.80
CA SER A 124 1.49 -2.10 21.31
C SER A 124 0.00 -2.35 21.05
N THR A 125 -0.89 -1.47 21.51
CA THR A 125 -2.33 -1.53 21.24
C THR A 125 -2.68 -1.12 19.80
N VAL A 126 -1.81 -0.37 19.12
CA VAL A 126 -2.02 0.16 17.77
C VAL A 126 -1.85 -0.95 16.71
N SER A 127 -2.74 -1.03 15.72
CA SER A 127 -2.62 -2.01 14.65
C SER A 127 -1.50 -1.63 13.65
N ALA A 128 -0.92 -2.64 13.00
CA ALA A 128 0.06 -2.39 11.95
C ALA A 128 -0.10 -3.36 10.78
N LEU A 129 -0.01 -2.82 9.57
CA LEU A 129 -0.15 -3.57 8.32
C LEU A 129 1.14 -3.44 7.50
N THR A 130 1.76 -4.59 7.19
CA THR A 130 2.85 -4.64 6.21
C THR A 130 2.26 -4.95 4.84
N ILE A 131 2.54 -4.12 3.84
CA ILE A 131 2.08 -4.37 2.48
C ILE A 131 3.24 -4.58 1.51
N ASN A 132 2.99 -5.40 0.49
CA ASN A 132 3.93 -5.64 -0.60
C ASN A 132 3.23 -5.49 -1.96
N LYS A 133 3.57 -4.41 -2.64
CA LYS A 133 3.24 -4.13 -4.04
C LYS A 133 4.50 -3.74 -4.82
N VAL A 134 5.59 -4.48 -4.60
CA VAL A 134 6.91 -4.21 -5.19
C VAL A 134 7.28 -2.73 -5.00
N CYS A 135 7.77 -2.02 -6.02
CA CYS A 135 8.16 -0.61 -5.94
C CYS A 135 7.00 0.31 -5.53
N GLY A 136 5.75 -0.11 -5.76
CA GLY A 136 4.55 0.64 -5.38
C GLY A 136 4.13 0.48 -3.92
N SER A 137 4.86 -0.28 -3.09
CA SER A 137 4.46 -0.55 -1.70
C SER A 137 4.37 0.71 -0.83
N GLY A 138 5.27 1.68 -1.02
CA GLY A 138 5.23 2.93 -0.26
C GLY A 138 3.97 3.75 -0.57
N LEU A 139 3.71 3.98 -1.86
CA LEU A 139 2.53 4.74 -2.29
C LEU A 139 1.22 4.00 -1.94
N LYS A 140 1.18 2.68 -2.11
CA LYS A 140 -0.01 1.90 -1.74
C LYS A 140 -0.31 1.98 -0.25
N ALA A 141 0.69 2.17 0.61
CA ALA A 141 0.47 2.33 2.05
C ALA A 141 -0.25 3.64 2.34
N VAL A 142 0.18 4.73 1.69
CA VAL A 142 -0.48 6.04 1.78
C VAL A 142 -1.92 5.97 1.24
N MET A 143 -2.13 5.28 0.10
CA MET A 143 -3.47 5.10 -0.46
C MET A 143 -4.41 4.32 0.47
N LEU A 144 -3.91 3.30 1.17
CA LEU A 144 -4.70 2.55 2.14
C LEU A 144 -5.02 3.39 3.38
N ALA A 145 -4.05 4.19 3.87
CA ALA A 145 -4.28 5.09 4.99
C ALA A 145 -5.35 6.14 4.68
N ALA A 146 -5.28 6.75 3.49
CA ALA A 146 -6.29 7.70 3.02
C ALA A 146 -7.68 7.07 2.76
N GLN A 147 -7.78 5.75 2.60
CA GLN A 147 -9.05 5.04 2.48
C GLN A 147 -9.63 4.63 3.84
N ALA A 148 -8.81 4.61 4.89
CA ALA A 148 -9.20 4.21 6.23
C ALA A 148 -9.78 5.35 7.07
N ILE A 149 -9.57 6.61 6.65
CA ILE A 149 -10.06 7.83 7.28
C ILE A 149 -10.94 8.62 6.30
#